data_AF-A0A1R1MJF2-F1
#
_entry.id   AF-A0A1R1MJF2-F1
#
_cell.length_a   1.000
_cell.length_b   1.000
_cell.length_c   1.000
_cell.angle_alpha   90.00
_cell.angle_beta   90.00
_cell.angle_gamma   90.00
#
_symmetry.space_group_name_H-M   'P 1'
#
loop_
_entity.id
_entity.type
_entity.pdbx_description
1 polymer ?
#
loop_
_entity_poly.entity_id
_entity_poly.type
_entity_poly.pdbx_seq_one_letter_code
_entity_poly.pdbx_strand_id
1 'polypeptide(L)'
;MKTIGLLGGISWKSSIEYYRTINHLVNKKLGGVHSAKILMYFVDFAEIEKLQHQGQWEKATNFIIDAAKQIEMAALIFWLYAQTQCTKWQMMFRKQLAFSCFTLLMPQHSV
;
A
#
# COMPACT_ATOMS: atom_id res chain seq x y z
N MET A 1 -16.60 11.26 3.87
CA MET A 1 -15.23 10.84 3.53
C MET A 1 -15.22 9.33 3.33
N LYS A 2 -14.70 8.86 2.19
CA LYS A 2 -14.53 7.42 1.90
C LYS A 2 -13.43 6.82 2.78
N THR A 3 -13.52 5.54 3.11
CA THR A 3 -12.48 4.82 3.84
C THR A 3 -11.33 4.47 2.89
N ILE A 4 -10.10 4.75 3.31
CA ILE A 4 -8.87 4.46 2.57
C ILE A 4 -8.24 3.20 3.17
N GLY A 5 -7.95 2.22 2.33
CA GLY A 5 -7.18 1.03 2.64
C GLY A 5 -5.72 1.28 2.30
N LEU A 6 -4.82 1.08 3.25
CA LEU A 6 -3.39 1.20 3.08
C LEU A 6 -2.75 -0.17 3.32
N LEU A 7 -2.19 -0.75 2.26
CA LEU A 7 -1.33 -1.91 2.40
C LEU A 7 0.12 -1.43 2.57
N GLY A 8 0.59 -1.48 3.81
CA GLY A 8 1.90 -1.03 4.22
C GLY A 8 2.84 -2.19 4.54
N GLY A 9 4.06 -1.85 4.96
CA GLY A 9 5.08 -2.83 5.34
C GLY A 9 6.18 -3.01 4.31
N ILE A 10 6.08 -2.40 3.13
CA ILE A 10 7.01 -2.59 1.99
C ILE A 10 7.74 -1.28 1.59
N SER A 11 8.42 -0.54 2.47
CA SER A 11 8.76 -0.81 3.87
C SER A 11 7.79 -0.15 4.86
N TRP A 12 7.90 -0.49 6.15
CA TRP A 12 7.06 0.12 7.19
C TRP A 12 7.32 1.63 7.36
N LYS A 13 8.56 2.10 7.12
CA LYS A 13 8.95 3.51 7.27
C LYS A 13 8.18 4.42 6.33
N SER A 14 8.13 4.07 5.03
CA SER A 14 7.35 4.82 4.05
C SER A 14 5.87 4.81 4.40
N SER A 15 5.36 3.68 4.91
CA SER A 15 3.95 3.50 5.25
C SER A 15 3.45 4.51 6.29
N ILE A 16 4.27 4.84 7.28
CA ILE A 16 3.94 5.87 8.29
C ILE A 16 3.82 7.25 7.65
N GLU A 17 4.69 7.60 6.71
CA GLU A 17 4.64 8.91 6.04
C GLU A 17 3.35 9.10 5.23
N TYR A 18 2.82 8.03 4.62
CA TYR A 18 1.51 8.09 3.96
C TYR A 18 0.38 8.34 4.95
N TYR A 19 0.36 7.62 6.08
CA TYR A 19 -0.64 7.84 7.12
C TYR A 19 -0.61 9.30 7.62
N ARG A 20 0.59 9.84 7.89
CA ARG A 20 0.78 11.23 8.32
C ARG A 20 0.28 12.22 7.27
N THR A 21 0.72 12.05 6.03
CA THR A 21 0.36 12.93 4.91
C THR A 21 -1.15 12.95 4.67
N ILE A 22 -1.80 11.78 4.66
CA ILE A 22 -3.24 11.67 4.43
C ILE A 22 -4.01 12.39 5.54
N ASN A 23 -3.67 12.16 6.81
CA ASN A 23 -4.33 12.85 7.93
C ASN A 23 -4.09 14.36 7.91
N HIS A 24 -2.87 14.79 7.58
CA HIS A 24 -2.56 16.21 7.45
C HIS A 24 -3.39 16.88 6.35
N LEU A 25 -3.53 16.25 5.18
CA LEU A 25 -4.34 16.75 4.08
C LEU A 25 -5.84 16.81 4.43
N VAL A 26 -6.35 15.79 5.15
CA VAL A 26 -7.74 15.78 5.61
C VAL A 26 -7.99 16.88 6.63
N ASN A 27 -7.09 17.03 7.60
CA ASN A 27 -7.19 18.09 8.60
C ASN A 27 -7.08 19.48 7.97
N LYS A 28 -6.16 19.68 7.02
CA LYS A 28 -6.04 20.93 6.25
C LYS A 28 -7.32 21.29 5.49
N LYS A 29 -8.07 20.29 5.01
CA LYS A 29 -9.30 20.50 4.24
C LYS A 29 -10.55 20.69 5.11
N LEU A 30 -10.65 19.97 6.22
CA LEU A 30 -11.86 19.94 7.06
C LEU A 30 -11.72 20.75 8.36
N GLY A 31 -10.50 21.06 8.78
CA GLY A 31 -10.20 21.82 10.00
C GLY A 31 -10.42 21.04 11.30
N GLY A 32 -10.25 21.74 12.42
CA GLY A 32 -10.54 21.23 13.77
C GLY A 32 -9.79 19.94 14.11
N VAL A 33 -10.52 18.96 14.64
CA VAL A 33 -9.99 17.65 15.04
C VAL A 33 -10.30 16.55 14.03
N HIS A 34 -10.57 16.92 12.77
CA HIS A 34 -10.86 15.94 11.71
C HIS A 34 -9.62 15.12 11.32
N SER A 35 -9.82 13.82 11.16
CA SER A 35 -8.83 12.83 10.72
C SER A 35 -9.42 11.93 9.63
N ALA A 36 -8.55 11.25 8.87
CA ALA A 36 -8.95 10.38 7.78
C ALA A 36 -9.51 9.04 8.28
N LYS A 37 -10.49 8.47 7.56
CA LYS A 37 -10.94 7.09 7.78
C LYS A 37 -9.97 6.14 7.08
N ILE A 38 -9.08 5.49 7.84
CA ILE A 38 -8.02 4.63 7.29
C ILE A 38 -8.13 3.22 7.87
N LEU A 39 -8.11 2.20 7.03
CA LEU A 39 -7.81 0.81 7.37
C LEU A 39 -6.39 0.52 6.89
N MET A 40 -5.52 0.06 7.80
CA MET A 40 -4.12 -0.17 7.47
C MET A 40 -3.74 -1.61 7.81
N TYR A 41 -3.15 -2.30 6.84
CA TYR A 41 -2.63 -3.65 7.02
C TYR A 41 -1.15 -3.64 6.73
N PHE A 42 -0.35 -4.15 7.67
CA PHE A 42 1.10 -4.25 7.53
C PHE A 42 1.48 -5.70 7.24
N VAL A 43 2.19 -5.90 6.15
CA VAL A 43 2.88 -7.16 5.87
C VAL A 43 4.31 -7.12 6.41
N ASP A 44 4.85 -8.28 6.76
CA ASP A 44 6.29 -8.42 6.96
C ASP A 44 6.97 -8.54 5.60
N PHE A 45 7.78 -7.54 5.25
CA PHE A 45 8.50 -7.53 3.98
C PHE A 45 9.59 -8.59 3.89
N ALA A 46 10.12 -9.10 5.01
CA ALA A 46 11.15 -10.12 4.98
C ALA A 46 10.67 -11.41 4.29
N GLU A 47 9.39 -11.77 4.48
CA GLU A 47 8.78 -12.94 3.84
C GLU A 47 8.67 -12.75 2.31
N ILE A 48 8.29 -11.54 1.89
CA ILE A 48 8.15 -11.18 0.48
C ILE A 48 9.51 -11.11 -0.21
N GLU A 49 10.49 -10.47 0.44
CA GLU A 49 11.87 -10.32 -0.06
C GLU A 49 12.52 -11.70 -0.29
N LYS A 50 12.34 -12.64 0.65
CA LYS A 50 12.82 -14.02 0.51
C LYS A 50 12.23 -14.71 -0.71
N LEU A 51 10.91 -14.58 -0.93
CA LEU A 51 10.25 -15.17 -2.10
C LEU A 51 10.73 -14.54 -3.41
N GLN A 52 11.00 -13.23 -3.41
CA GLN A 52 11.54 -12.52 -4.58
C GLN A 52 12.96 -12.98 -4.93
N HIS A 53 13.84 -13.11 -3.94
CA HIS A 53 15.20 -13.63 -4.14
C HIS A 53 15.21 -15.06 -4.69
N GLN A 54 14.22 -15.87 -4.31
CA GLN A 54 14.04 -17.23 -4.82
C GLN A 54 13.36 -17.29 -6.19
N GLY A 55 13.03 -16.14 -6.80
CA GLY A 55 12.31 -16.07 -8.07
C GLY A 55 10.84 -16.50 -7.99
N GLN A 56 10.30 -16.72 -6.78
CA GLN A 56 8.93 -17.18 -6.54
C GLN A 56 7.94 -15.99 -6.55
N TRP A 57 7.94 -15.25 -7.64
CA TRP A 57 7.14 -14.04 -7.83
C TRP A 57 5.63 -14.30 -7.68
N GLU A 58 5.14 -15.43 -8.17
CA GLU A 58 3.71 -15.78 -8.05
C GLU A 58 3.27 -15.99 -6.60
N LYS A 59 4.10 -16.64 -5.78
CA LYS A 59 3.80 -16.83 -4.35
C LYS A 59 3.87 -15.52 -3.59
N ALA A 60 4.88 -14.69 -3.90
CA ALA A 60 4.92 -13.34 -3.37
C ALA A 60 3.62 -12.61 -3.74
N THR A 61 3.14 -12.74 -4.98
CA THR A 61 1.93 -12.07 -5.43
C THR A 61 0.68 -12.49 -4.71
N ASN A 62 0.50 -13.80 -4.55
CA ASN A 62 -0.64 -14.32 -3.80
C ASN A 62 -0.62 -13.82 -2.35
N PHE A 63 0.56 -13.78 -1.71
CA PHE A 63 0.70 -13.26 -0.36
C PHE A 63 0.20 -11.81 -0.23
N ILE A 64 0.61 -10.93 -1.15
CA ILE A 64 0.20 -9.53 -1.05
C ILE A 64 -1.28 -9.34 -1.48
N ILE A 65 -1.79 -10.16 -2.40
CA ILE A 65 -3.23 -10.19 -2.72
C ILE A 65 -4.04 -10.59 -1.50
N ASP A 66 -3.63 -11.63 -0.78
CA ASP A 66 -4.36 -12.10 0.40
C ASP A 66 -4.33 -11.06 1.53
N ALA A 67 -3.22 -10.33 1.67
CA ALA A 67 -3.15 -9.17 2.54
C ALA A 67 -4.08 -8.02 2.08
N ALA A 68 -4.16 -7.75 0.77
CA ALA A 68 -5.07 -6.75 0.21
C ALA A 68 -6.55 -7.11 0.43
N LYS A 69 -6.92 -8.40 0.40
CA LYS A 69 -8.28 -8.86 0.72
C LYS A 69 -8.70 -8.49 2.14
N GLN A 70 -7.77 -8.44 3.09
CA GLN A 70 -8.07 -8.04 4.48
C GLN A 70 -8.55 -6.58 4.59
N ILE A 71 -8.21 -5.74 3.61
CA ILE A 71 -8.60 -4.32 3.56
C ILE A 71 -9.54 -4.01 2.39
N GLU A 72 -10.12 -5.05 1.77
CA GLU A 72 -11.01 -4.92 0.60
C GLU A 72 -12.29 -4.13 0.89
N MET A 73 -12.73 -4.12 2.15
CA MET A 73 -13.85 -3.30 2.60
C MET A 73 -13.59 -1.79 2.48
N ALA A 74 -12.33 -1.37 2.27
CA ALA A 74 -12.01 0.03 2.00
C ALA A 74 -12.37 0.42 0.57
N ALA A 75 -12.87 1.63 0.40
CA ALA A 75 -13.34 2.12 -0.91
C ALA A 75 -12.20 2.44 -1.89
N LEU A 76 -10.97 2.55 -1.41
CA LEU A 76 -9.75 2.81 -2.19
C LEU A 76 -8.59 2.08 -1.53
N ILE A 77 -7.83 1.28 -2.27
CA ILE A 77 -6.66 0.57 -1.73
C ILE A 77 -5.40 1.15 -2.36
N PHE A 78 -4.52 1.71 -1.52
CA PHE A 78 -3.19 2.14 -1.92
C PHE A 78 -2.14 1.12 -1.51
N TRP A 79 -1.23 0.88 -2.44
CA TRP A 79 -0.11 -0.02 -2.26
C TRP A 79 1.16 0.81 -2.20
N LEU A 80 1.95 0.61 -1.15
CA LEU A 80 3.13 1.40 -0.88
C LEU A 80 4.37 0.57 -1.22
N TYR A 81 4.96 0.82 -2.38
CA TYR A 81 6.17 0.13 -2.85
C TYR A 81 7.28 1.12 -3.16
N ALA A 82 8.53 0.71 -2.88
CA ALA A 82 9.71 1.38 -3.40
C ALA A 82 9.79 1.24 -4.93
N GLN A 83 10.25 2.31 -5.61
CA GLN A 83 10.15 2.50 -7.07
C GLN A 83 10.75 1.37 -7.93
N THR A 84 11.71 0.60 -7.41
CA THR A 84 12.48 -0.39 -8.19
C THR A 84 11.72 -1.67 -8.52
N GLN A 85 10.64 -2.02 -7.81
CA GLN A 85 9.89 -3.25 -8.05
C GLN A 85 8.55 -3.05 -8.79
N CYS A 86 8.18 -1.80 -9.07
CA CYS A 86 6.83 -1.42 -9.47
C CYS A 86 6.35 -2.09 -10.78
N THR A 87 7.22 -2.24 -11.77
CA THR A 87 6.86 -2.68 -13.13
C THR A 87 6.38 -4.14 -13.19
N LYS A 88 7.07 -5.05 -12.48
CA LYS A 88 6.76 -6.49 -12.52
C LYS A 88 5.47 -6.79 -11.78
N TRP A 89 5.26 -6.12 -10.67
CA TRP A 89 4.10 -6.25 -9.81
C TRP A 89 2.82 -5.68 -10.45
N GLN A 90 2.90 -4.49 -11.06
CA GLN A 90 1.77 -3.89 -11.79
C GLN A 90 1.22 -4.82 -12.89
N MET A 91 2.10 -5.54 -13.60
CA MET A 91 1.69 -6.52 -14.61
C MET A 91 0.96 -7.73 -14.01
N MET A 92 1.40 -8.23 -12.85
CA MET A 92 0.80 -9.39 -12.21
C MET A 92 -0.54 -9.04 -11.54
N PHE A 93 -0.63 -7.91 -10.85
CA PHE A 93 -1.85 -7.49 -10.16
C PHE A 93 -2.99 -7.13 -11.11
N ARG A 94 -2.70 -6.53 -12.27
CA ARG A 94 -3.72 -6.23 -13.30
C ARG A 94 -4.46 -7.48 -13.77
N LYS A 95 -3.87 -8.68 -13.63
CA LYS A 95 -4.51 -9.94 -14.01
C LYS A 95 -5.41 -10.54 -12.92
N GLN A 96 -5.23 -10.15 -11.65
CA GLN A 96 -5.83 -10.86 -10.51
C GLN A 96 -6.72 -9.98 -9.61
N LEU A 97 -6.66 -8.64 -9.72
CA LEU A 97 -7.47 -7.73 -8.90
C LEU A 97 -8.37 -6.84 -9.78
N ALA A 98 -9.66 -6.79 -9.46
CA ALA A 98 -10.67 -5.95 -10.13
C ALA A 98 -10.82 -4.54 -9.48
N PHE A 99 -10.04 -4.22 -8.44
CA PHE A 99 -10.15 -2.96 -7.71
C PHE A 99 -9.43 -1.82 -8.43
N SER A 100 -9.91 -0.59 -8.21
CA SER A 100 -9.21 0.64 -8.58
C SER A 100 -7.90 0.77 -7.79
N CYS A 101 -6.86 0.09 -8.26
CA CYS A 101 -5.53 0.10 -7.68
C CYS A 101 -4.82 1.40 -8.05
N PHE A 102 -4.55 2.24 -7.05
CA PHE A 102 -3.73 3.43 -7.22
C PHE A 102 -2.35 3.18 -6.62
N THR A 103 -1.33 3.18 -7.48
CA THR A 103 0.06 3.22 -7.05
C THR A 103 0.41 4.68 -6.74
N LEU A 104 0.71 4.98 -5.48
CA LEU A 104 1.30 6.26 -5.11
C LEU A 104 2.82 6.11 -5.13
N LEU A 105 3.49 6.70 -6.12
CA LEU A 105 4.95 6.81 -6.15
C LEU A 105 5.34 8.06 -5.36
N MET A 106 5.91 7.91 -4.17
CA MET A 106 6.65 9.02 -3.55
C MET A 106 8.00 9.15 -4.28
N PRO A 107 8.43 10.37 -4.66
CA PRO A 107 9.84 10.61 -4.96
C PRO A 107 10.65 10.34 -3.69
N GLN A 108 11.78 9.67 -3.82
CA GLN A 108 12.71 9.46 -2.71
C GLN A 108 13.25 10.82 -2.25
N HIS A 109 12.56 11.47 -1.31
CA HIS A 109 13.19 12.46 -0.45
C HIS A 109 13.61 11.75 0.83
N SER A 110 14.92 11.62 0.95
CA SER A 110 15.68 11.15 2.09
C SER A 110 15.23 11.80 3.39
N VAL A 111 14.70 10.97 4.30
CA VAL A 111 14.91 11.06 5.76
C VAL A 111 15.05 9.64 6.28
#